data_AF-A0A0B7C0C5-F1
#
_entry.id   AF-A0A0B7C0C5-F1
#
_cell.length_a   1.000
_cell.length_b   1.000
_cell.length_c   1.000
_cell.angle_alpha   90.00
_cell.angle_beta   90.00
_cell.angle_gamma   90.00
#
_symmetry.space_group_name_H-M   'P 1'
#
loop_
_entity.id
_entity.type
_entity.pdbx_description
1 polymer ?
#
loop_
_entity_poly.entity_id
_entity_poly.type
_entity_poly.pdbx_seq_one_letter_code
_entity_poly.pdbx_strand_id
1 'polypeptide(L)' 'ERMFTSNQWDSHKEKEIRLVEDAMCVAVFPRFLNFLYSCHIKLNIENTLPVLILADKYNVTDLRTVCLN' A
#
# COMPACT_ATOMS: atom_id res chain seq x y z
N GLU A 1 -1.58 -5.40 10.33
CA GLU A 1 -2.83 -6.04 10.83
C GLU A 1 -3.71 -6.44 9.63
N ARG A 2 -4.49 -7.52 9.71
CA ARG A 2 -5.01 -8.24 8.54
C ARG A 2 -6.28 -7.60 7.96
N MET A 3 -6.14 -6.82 6.88
CA MET A 3 -7.21 -6.06 6.21
C MET A 3 -8.39 -6.91 5.71
N PHE A 4 -8.16 -8.17 5.33
CA PHE A 4 -9.21 -9.05 4.74
C PHE A 4 -9.77 -10.13 5.67
N THR A 5 -9.23 -10.26 6.88
CA THR A 5 -9.62 -11.35 7.81
C THR A 5 -9.97 -10.88 9.21
N SER A 6 -9.81 -9.59 9.49
CA SER A 6 -10.28 -9.00 10.74
C SER A 6 -11.81 -8.86 10.71
N ASN A 7 -12.48 -9.35 11.75
CA ASN A 7 -13.92 -9.18 12.00
C ASN A 7 -14.36 -7.70 12.16
N GLN A 8 -13.42 -6.75 12.13
CA GLN A 8 -13.67 -5.30 12.08
C GLN A 8 -14.06 -4.83 10.67
N TRP A 9 -13.67 -5.59 9.64
CA TRP A 9 -14.06 -5.40 8.25
C TRP A 9 -15.16 -6.41 7.88
N ASP A 10 -16.26 -6.44 8.66
CA ASP A 10 -17.46 -7.24 8.37
C ASP A 10 -18.15 -6.71 7.09
N SER A 11 -17.44 -6.80 5.98
CA SER A 11 -17.79 -6.29 4.65
C SER A 11 -18.48 -7.36 3.82
N HIS A 12 -19.05 -8.39 4.46
CA HIS A 12 -19.91 -9.35 3.76
C HIS A 12 -21.10 -8.67 3.05
N LYS A 13 -21.37 -7.39 3.32
CA LYS A 13 -22.40 -6.58 2.64
C LYS A 13 -21.90 -5.33 1.90
N GLU A 14 -20.70 -4.82 2.18
CA GLU A 14 -20.22 -3.60 1.52
C GLU A 14 -19.30 -3.92 0.33
N LYS A 15 -19.75 -3.51 -0.86
CA LYS A 15 -19.08 -3.77 -2.15
C LYS A 15 -17.78 -2.96 -2.33
N GLU A 16 -17.57 -1.95 -1.49
CA GLU A 16 -16.45 -1.01 -1.58
C GLU A 16 -15.84 -0.77 -0.21
N ILE A 17 -14.51 -0.75 -0.14
CA ILE A 17 -13.76 -0.38 1.06
C ILE A 17 -13.18 1.01 0.83
N ARG A 18 -13.52 1.97 1.70
CA ARG A 18 -12.91 3.31 1.68
C ARG A 18 -11.58 3.28 2.41
N LEU A 19 -10.51 3.47 1.66
CA LEU A 19 -9.15 3.61 2.19
C LEU A 19 -8.85 5.10 2.33
N VAL A 20 -8.48 5.53 3.53
CA VAL A 20 -8.06 6.91 3.80
C VAL A 20 -6.55 6.91 4.02
N GLU A 21 -5.85 7.62 3.15
CA GLU A 21 -4.39 7.80 3.19
C GLU A 21 -4.04 9.28 3.12
N ASP A 22 -2.82 9.61 3.53
CA ASP A 22 -2.29 10.97 3.41
C ASP A 22 -2.20 11.40 1.94
N ALA A 23 -2.36 12.69 1.65
CA ALA A 23 -2.39 13.20 0.26
C ALA A 23 -1.15 12.79 -0.55
N MET A 24 0.02 12.73 0.10
CA MET A 24 1.27 12.26 -0.54
C MET A 24 1.24 10.76 -0.87
N CYS A 25 0.56 9.97 -0.04
CA CYS A 25 0.42 8.52 -0.22
C CYS A 25 -0.67 8.17 -1.24
N VAL A 26 -1.76 8.94 -1.30
CA VAL A 26 -2.85 8.74 -2.28
C VAL A 26 -2.34 8.79 -3.72
N ALA A 27 -1.40 9.70 -4.02
CA ALA A 27 -0.82 9.84 -5.36
C ALA A 27 0.00 8.60 -5.80
N VAL A 28 0.65 7.91 -4.85
CA VAL A 28 1.47 6.72 -5.12
C VAL A 28 0.73 5.41 -4.87
N PHE A 29 -0.45 5.46 -4.25
CA PHE A 29 -1.29 4.31 -3.93
C PHE A 29 -1.61 3.41 -5.13
N PRO A 30 -1.97 3.95 -6.33
CA PRO A 30 -2.22 3.12 -7.49
C PRO A 30 -0.98 2.34 -7.95
N ARG A 31 0.21 2.94 -7.81
CA ARG A 31 1.48 2.28 -8.15
C ARG A 31 1.82 1.19 -7.16
N PHE A 32 1.56 1.46 -5.88
CA PHE A 32 1.68 0.47 -4.82
C PHE A 32 0.75 -0.74 -5.04
N LEU A 33 -0.52 -0.50 -5.39
CA LEU A 33 -1.44 -1.58 -5.77
C LEU A 33 -0.94 -2.34 -7.01
N ASN A 34 -0.46 -1.63 -8.04
CA ASN A 34 0.09 -2.30 -9.22
C ASN A 34 1.29 -3.20 -8.89
N PHE A 35 2.12 -2.82 -7.92
CA PHE A 35 3.20 -3.68 -7.42
C PHE A 35 2.66 -4.98 -6.82
N LEU A 36 1.58 -4.95 -6.06
CA LEU A 36 1.01 -6.18 -5.47
C LEU A 36 0.55 -7.20 -6.53
N TYR A 37 0.17 -6.74 -7.72
CA TYR A 37 -0.29 -7.61 -8.81
C TYR A 37 0.79 -7.90 -9.86
N SER A 38 1.75 -7.00 -10.06
CA SER A 38 2.77 -7.11 -11.11
C SER A 38 4.18 -7.38 -10.57
N CYS A 39 4.38 -7.33 -9.25
CA CYS A 39 5.68 -7.34 -8.56
C CYS A 39 6.69 -6.32 -9.12
N HIS A 40 6.20 -5.23 -9.72
CA HIS A 40 7.04 -4.22 -10.38
C HIS A 40 6.58 -2.81 -10.01
N ILE A 41 7.52 -1.99 -9.53
CA ILE A 41 7.30 -0.58 -9.22
C ILE A 41 8.48 0.25 -9.74
N LYS A 42 8.18 1.49 -10.17
CA LYS A 42 9.22 2.49 -10.49
C LYS A 42 9.36 3.46 -9.32
N LEU A 43 10.49 3.37 -8.63
CA LEU A 43 10.87 4.26 -7.54
C LEU A 43 11.68 5.44 -8.05
N ASN A 44 11.36 6.64 -7.56
CA ASN A 44 12.10 7.88 -7.74
C ASN A 44 12.30 8.50 -6.35
N ILE A 45 13.34 9.30 -6.16
CA ILE A 45 13.66 9.97 -4.88
C ILE A 45 12.43 10.67 -4.24
N GLU A 46 11.59 11.30 -5.06
CA GLU A 46 10.38 12.01 -4.59
C GLU A 46 9.24 11.06 -4.15
N ASN A 47 9.18 9.84 -4.68
CA ASN A 47 8.12 8.87 -4.38
C ASN A 47 8.57 7.73 -3.46
N THR A 48 9.88 7.55 -3.25
CA THR A 48 10.43 6.50 -2.38
C THR A 48 9.90 6.64 -0.95
N LEU A 49 9.79 7.86 -0.43
CA LEU A 49 9.35 8.12 0.94
C LEU A 49 7.87 7.74 1.17
N PRO A 50 6.89 8.21 0.38
CA PRO A 50 5.49 7.77 0.54
C PRO A 50 5.30 6.29 0.19
N VAL A 51 6.09 5.71 -0.73
CA VAL A 51 6.04 4.28 -1.03
C VAL A 51 6.56 3.44 0.13
N LEU A 52 7.63 3.87 0.81
CA LEU A 52 8.14 3.22 2.02
C LEU A 52 7.12 3.27 3.17
N ILE A 53 6.44 4.41 3.36
CA ILE A 53 5.38 4.55 4.36
C ILE A 53 4.26 3.54 4.09
N LEU A 54 3.82 3.42 2.83
CA LEU A 54 2.82 2.42 2.44
C LEU A 54 3.35 0.99 2.64
N ALA A 55 4.59 0.70 2.28
CA ALA A 55 5.19 -0.61 2.47
C ALA A 55 5.21 -1.04 3.95
N ASP A 56 5.55 -0.10 4.84
CA ASP A 56 5.55 -0.33 6.29
C ASP A 56 4.12 -0.53 6.82
N LYS A 57 3.18 0.35 6.43
CA LYS A 57 1.76 0.30 6.85
C LYS A 57 1.04 -0.99 6.41
N TYR A 58 1.27 -1.42 5.17
CA TYR A 58 0.65 -2.62 4.59
C TYR A 58 1.53 -3.87 4.77
N ASN A 59 2.65 -3.75 5.48
CA ASN A 59 3.56 -4.84 5.81
C ASN A 59 4.09 -5.60 4.57
N VAL A 60 4.44 -4.85 3.52
CA VAL A 60 5.07 -5.36 2.29
C VAL A 60 6.58 -5.27 2.43
N THR A 61 7.18 -6.33 2.99
CA THR A 61 8.60 -6.41 3.30
C THR A 61 9.52 -6.31 2.08
N ASP A 62 9.11 -6.85 0.93
CA ASP A 62 9.87 -6.74 -0.32
C ASP A 62 10.07 -5.28 -0.74
N LEU A 63 8.99 -4.51 -0.76
CA LEU A 63 9.02 -3.10 -1.14
C LEU A 63 9.82 -2.26 -0.14
N ARG A 64 9.69 -2.57 1.16
CA ARG A 64 10.44 -1.93 2.24
C ARG A 64 11.94 -2.17 2.09
N THR A 65 12.34 -3.38 1.71
CA THR A 65 13.75 -3.73 1.47
C THR A 65 14.29 -3.01 0.23
N VAL A 66 13.50 -2.93 -0.85
CA VAL A 66 13.87 -2.22 -2.08
C VAL A 66 13.97 -0.70 -1.87
N CYS A 67 13.22 -0.12 -0.94
CA CYS A 67 13.30 1.32 -0.64
C CYS A 67 14.47 1.67 0.29
N LEU A 68 15.06 0.70 1.00
CA LEU A 68 16.15 0.90 1.96
C LEU A 68 17.53 0.49 1.41
N ASN A 69 17.57 -0.22 0.28
CA ASN A 69 18.78 -0.59 -0.47
C ASN A 69 19.00 0.34 -1.66
#